data_AF-A0A2D9SWQ3-F1
#
_entry.id   AF-A0A2D9SWQ3-F1
#
_cell.length_a   1.000
_cell.length_b   1.000
_cell.length_c   1.000
_cell.angle_alpha   90.00
_cell.angle_beta   90.00
_cell.angle_gamma   90.00
#
_symmetry.space_group_name_H-M   'P 1'
#
loop_
_entity.id
_entity.type
_entity.pdbx_description
1 polymer ?
#
loop_
_entity_poly.entity_id
_entity_poly.type
_entity_poly.pdbx_seq_one_letter_code
_entity_poly.pdbx_strand_id
1 'polypeptide(L)' 'MEKVIDIANRAIADYGFRQAVIYGTADIAAKWSLTDAEADVLSGPVLNELSTLPIPVQPADIPSEQARMAEMIMGLNS' A
#
# COMPACT_ATOMS: atom_id res chain seq x y z
N MET A 1 9.42 -6.84 -3.00
CA MET A 1 8.21 -6.15 -3.52
C MET A 1 6.90 -6.80 -3.13
N GLU A 2 6.78 -8.14 -3.09
CA GLU A 2 5.54 -8.83 -2.67
C GLU A 2 4.98 -8.32 -1.34
N LYS A 3 5.84 -8.12 -0.32
CA LYS A 3 5.44 -7.56 0.98
C LYS A 3 4.77 -6.18 0.86
N VAL A 4 5.26 -5.33 -0.04
CA VAL A 4 4.68 -3.99 -0.27
C VAL A 4 3.31 -4.10 -0.94
N ILE A 5 3.16 -5.03 -1.89
CA ILE A 5 1.88 -5.33 -2.55
C ILE A 5 0.87 -5.85 -1.53
N ASP A 6 1.27 -6.75 -0.64
CA ASP A 6 0.39 -7.29 0.41
C ASP A 6 -0.08 -6.21 1.39
N ILE A 7 0.83 -5.32 1.82
CA ILE A 7 0.50 -4.17 2.65
C ILE A 7 -0.50 -3.26 1.92
N ALA A 8 -0.22 -2.91 0.66
CA ALA A 8 -1.07 -2.03 -0.13
C ALA A 8 -2.46 -2.64 -0.37
N ASN A 9 -2.52 -3.93 -0.72
CA ASN A 9 -3.77 -4.66 -0.92
C ASN A 9 -4.62 -4.69 0.35
N ARG A 10 -3.99 -4.93 1.51
CA ARG A 10 -4.69 -4.87 2.79
C ARG A 10 -5.16 -3.46 3.09
N ALA A 11 -4.37 -2.43 2.82
CA ALA A 11 -4.77 -1.03 3.01
C ALA A 11 -5.90 -0.61 2.07
N ILE A 12 -6.00 -1.19 0.87
CA ILE A 12 -7.13 -0.97 -0.03
C ILE A 12 -8.41 -1.55 0.57
N ALA A 13 -8.35 -2.78 1.07
CA ALA A 13 -9.52 -3.51 1.57
C ALA A 13 -9.95 -3.11 3.00
N ASP A 14 -9.03 -2.62 3.83
CA ASP A 14 -9.26 -2.25 5.22
C ASP A 14 -8.82 -0.80 5.46
N TYR A 15 -9.81 0.09 5.59
CA TYR A 15 -9.56 1.51 5.84
C TYR A 15 -8.86 1.76 7.18
N GLY A 16 -9.16 0.98 8.23
CA GLY A 16 -8.47 1.10 9.52
C GLY A 16 -6.99 0.75 9.40
N PHE A 17 -6.68 -0.32 8.68
CA PHE A 17 -5.29 -0.66 8.35
C PHE A 17 -4.62 0.42 7.47
N ARG A 18 -5.36 1.00 6.51
CA ARG A 18 -4.85 2.12 5.69
C ARG A 18 -4.41 3.30 6.56
N GLN A 19 -5.19 3.67 7.56
CA GLN A 19 -4.81 4.75 8.48
C GLN A 19 -3.51 4.43 9.23
N ALA A 20 -3.31 3.17 9.63
CA ALA A 20 -2.05 2.73 10.24
C ALA A 20 -0.86 2.83 9.28
N VAL A 21 -1.07 2.55 7.99
CA VAL A 21 -0.03 2.74 6.96
C VAL A 21 0.25 4.22 6.72
N ILE A 22 -0.78 5.06 6.60
CA ILE A 22 -0.66 6.50 6.31
C ILE A 22 0.08 7.24 7.42
N TYR A 23 -0.25 6.97 8.68
CA TYR A 23 0.31 7.71 9.83
C TYR A 23 1.45 6.97 10.55
N GLY A 24 1.67 5.69 10.23
CA GLY A 24 2.62 4.82 10.91
C GLY A 24 3.52 4.05 9.96
N THR A 25 3.87 4.63 8.80
CA THR A 25 4.61 3.91 7.74
C THR A 25 5.92 3.29 8.22
N ALA A 26 6.67 3.99 9.09
CA ALA A 26 7.90 3.48 9.69
C ALA A 26 7.65 2.24 10.57
N ASP A 27 6.58 2.24 11.37
CA ASP A 27 6.20 1.10 12.20
C ASP A 27 5.75 -0.09 11.35
N ILE A 28 5.05 0.16 10.24
CA ILE A 28 4.67 -0.89 9.29
C ILE A 28 5.91 -1.48 8.64
N ALA A 29 6.85 -0.64 8.17
CA ALA A 29 8.09 -1.10 7.56
C ALA A 29 8.90 -1.98 8.52
N ALA A 30 9.03 -1.57 9.78
CA ALA A 30 9.69 -2.36 10.82
C ALA A 30 8.96 -3.69 11.10
N LYS A 31 7.63 -3.65 11.32
CA LYS A 31 6.83 -4.86 11.61
C LYS A 31 6.88 -5.89 10.49
N TRP A 32 6.96 -5.44 9.24
CA TRP A 32 7.01 -6.30 8.06
C TRP A 32 8.43 -6.64 7.62
N SER A 33 9.46 -6.19 8.35
CA SER A 33 10.87 -6.37 8.01
C SER A 33 11.14 -5.99 6.55
N LEU A 34 10.66 -4.82 6.15
CA LEU A 34 10.92 -4.27 4.82
C LEU A 34 12.40 -3.92 4.69
N THR A 35 12.96 -4.13 3.50
CA THR A 35 14.25 -3.54 3.16
C THR A 35 14.12 -2.04 2.99
N ASP A 36 15.24 -1.31 2.98
CA ASP A 36 15.23 0.14 2.75
C ASP A 36 14.52 0.48 1.42
N ALA A 37 14.81 -0.26 0.35
CA ALA A 37 14.14 -0.08 -0.94
C ALA A 37 12.62 -0.33 -0.88
N GLU A 38 12.18 -1.36 -0.14
CA GLU A 38 10.74 -1.62 0.06
C GLU A 38 10.08 -0.53 0.90
N ALA A 39 10.78 -0.02 1.92
CA ALA A 39 10.30 1.07 2.78
C ALA A 39 10.20 2.40 2.02
N ASP A 40 11.13 2.69 1.12
CA ASP A 40 11.10 3.87 0.25
C ASP A 40 9.90 3.82 -0.71
N VAL A 41 9.63 2.66 -1.33
CA VAL A 41 8.44 2.48 -2.17
C VAL A 41 7.16 2.62 -1.35
N LEU A 42 7.11 2.04 -0.15
CA LEU A 42 5.95 2.13 0.73
C LEU A 42 5.67 3.57 1.17
N SER A 43 6.71 4.31 1.57
CA SER A 43 6.59 5.67 2.12
C SER A 43 6.52 6.79 1.09
N GLY A 44 6.85 6.51 -0.17
CA GLY A 44 6.68 7.43 -1.29
C GLY A 44 5.45 7.09 -2.14
N PRO A 45 5.64 6.42 -3.29
CA PRO A 45 4.59 6.25 -4.29
C PRO A 45 3.35 5.50 -3.77
N VAL A 46 3.52 4.45 -2.96
CA VAL A 46 2.38 3.70 -2.42
C VAL A 46 1.58 4.54 -1.42
N LEU A 47 2.25 5.26 -0.53
CA LEU A 47 1.59 6.15 0.44
C LEU A 47 0.76 7.22 -0.27
N ASN A 48 1.31 7.82 -1.34
CA ASN A 48 0.63 8.83 -2.15
C ASN A 48 -0.65 8.27 -2.76
N GLU A 49 -0.58 7.10 -3.40
CA GLU A 49 -1.75 6.45 -4.00
C GLU A 49 -2.79 6.01 -2.96
N LEU A 50 -2.37 5.45 -1.83
CA LEU A 50 -3.32 5.09 -0.77
C LEU A 50 -4.07 6.30 -0.22
N SER A 51 -3.44 7.47 -0.23
CA SER A 51 -4.02 8.73 0.25
C SER A 51 -5.04 9.36 -0.71
N THR A 52 -5.06 8.96 -1.99
CA THR A 52 -6.02 9.46 -2.99
C THR A 52 -7.28 8.60 -3.11
N LEU A 53 -7.26 7.38 -2.56
CA LEU A 53 -8.39 6.45 -2.63
C LEU A 53 -9.64 6.97 -1.88
N PRO A 54 -10.85 6.61 -2.34
CA PRO A 54 -12.08 6.88 -1.61
C PRO A 54 -12.06 6.35 -0.16
N ILE A 55 -12.81 7.02 0.72
CA ILE A 55 -12.93 6.70 2.14
C ILE A 55 -14.37 6.26 2.48
N PRO A 56 -14.62 4.95 2.69
CA PRO A 56 -13.79 3.81 2.29
C PRO A 56 -13.93 3.50 0.79
N VAL A 57 -13.00 2.69 0.26
CA VAL A 57 -13.16 2.04 -1.05
C VAL A 57 -14.35 1.10 -0.98
N GLN A 58 -15.21 1.13 -2.00
CA GLN A 58 -16.38 0.26 -2.01
C GLN A 58 -15.95 -1.20 -2.26
N PRO A 59 -16.61 -2.19 -1.64
CA PRO A 59 -16.22 -3.60 -1.81
C PRO A 59 -16.13 -4.08 -3.26
N ALA A 60 -16.99 -3.54 -4.14
CA ALA A 60 -17.00 -3.87 -5.56
C ALA A 60 -15.74 -3.37 -6.31
N ASP A 61 -15.12 -2.29 -5.82
CA ASP A 61 -13.98 -1.63 -6.46
C ASP A 61 -12.63 -2.13 -5.90
N ILE A 62 -12.64 -2.84 -4.76
CA ILE A 62 -11.43 -3.39 -4.13
C ILE A 62 -10.59 -4.21 -5.12
N PRO A 63 -11.13 -5.18 -5.88
CA PRO A 63 -10.31 -6.01 -6.76
C PRO A 63 -9.60 -5.19 -7.85
N SER A 64 -10.28 -4.20 -8.43
CA SER A 64 -9.68 -3.33 -9.45
C SER A 64 -8.60 -2.41 -8.89
N GLU A 65 -8.82 -1.84 -7.71
CA GLU A 65 -7.80 -0.98 -7.07
C GLU A 65 -6.57 -1.79 -6.63
N GLN A 66 -6.77 -3.01 -6.14
CA GLN A 66 -5.67 -3.92 -5.80
C GLN A 66 -4.85 -4.30 -7.03
N ALA A 67 -5.50 -4.62 -8.15
CA ALA A 67 -4.81 -4.91 -9.41
C ALA A 67 -4.00 -3.70 -9.91
N ARG A 68 -4.62 -2.51 -9.96
CA ARG A 68 -3.95 -1.26 -10.36
C ARG A 68 -2.74 -0.94 -9.50
N MET A 69 -2.87 -1.08 -8.18
CA MET A 69 -1.80 -0.83 -7.22
C MET A 69 -0.65 -1.84 -7.41
N ALA A 70 -0.95 -3.12 -7.58
CA ALA A 70 0.06 -4.15 -7.80
C ALA A 70 0.85 -3.90 -9.10
N GLU A 71 0.16 -3.56 -10.20
CA GLU A 71 0.81 -3.21 -11.48
C GLU A 71 1.76 -2.02 -11.34
N MET A 72 1.33 -0.96 -10.66
CA MET A 72 2.18 0.20 -10.38
C MET A 72 3.43 -0.21 -9.59
N ILE A 73 3.27 -0.97 -8.49
CA ILE A 73 4.39 -1.37 -7.63
C ILE A 73 5.39 -2.25 -8.40
N MET A 74 4.91 -3.17 -9.25
CA MET A 74 5.79 -3.98 -10.10
C MET A 74 6.55 -3.14 -11.12
N GLY A 75 5.93 -2.09 -11.67
CA GLY A 75 6.56 -1.16 -12.61
C GLY A 75 7.66 -0.30 -11.99
N LEU A 76 7.68 -0.11 -10.66
CA LEU A 76 8.71 0.66 -9.94
C LEU A 76 10.00 -0.13 -9.69
N ASN A 77 9.95 -1.45 -9.84
CA ASN A 77 11.11 -2.34 -9.68
C ASN A 77 11.75 -2.74 -11.02
N SER A 78 11.37 -2.04 -12.11
CA SER A 78 11.83 -2.29 -13.48
C SER A 78 13.00 -1.38 -13.86
#